data_AF-A0A9Q0YK12-F1
#
_entry.id   AF-A0A9Q0YK12-F1
#
_cell.length_a   1.000
_cell.length_b   1.000
_cell.length_c   1.000
_cell.angle_alpha   90.00
_cell.angle_beta   90.00
_cell.angle_gamma   90.00
#
_symmetry.space_group_name_H-M   'P 1'
#
loop_
_entity.id
_entity.type
_entity.pdbx_description
1 polymer ?
#
loop_
_entity_poly.entity_id
_entity_poly.type
_entity_poly.pdbx_seq_one_letter_code
_entity_poly.pdbx_strand_id
1 'polypeptide(L)'
;MSHSKDCILIDLMEQWPCLFKEAYLLDHFNTLVGINLKNKVEECAKTKIPRLYRFLEQEASHNQRLRQTLHSIKEAMEDPGCQGSEKVNLPGTPCVVTAGKPWEANRFQIAVGGQITTTVYNPIGALSVWFSSFYIFNLEYPPKASATVEFFQGCIAGINPPDGRGKSTKPKVKSIHPLVLKLSNKLKHLESEWSL
;
A
#
# COMPACT_ATOMS: atom_id res chain seq x y z
N MET A 1 -23.18 9.77 -16.03
CA MET A 1 -23.81 9.11 -14.87
C MET A 1 -22.79 8.83 -13.76
N SER A 2 -22.00 9.83 -13.32
CA SER A 2 -20.97 9.67 -12.28
C SER A 2 -21.37 10.16 -10.88
N HIS A 3 -22.54 10.79 -10.73
CA HIS A 3 -22.94 11.47 -9.47
C HIS A 3 -23.41 10.56 -8.33
N SER A 4 -23.55 9.24 -8.52
CA SER A 4 -24.17 8.37 -7.51
C SER A 4 -23.23 7.89 -6.40
N LYS A 5 -21.91 7.85 -6.63
CA LYS A 5 -20.95 7.32 -5.64
C LYS A 5 -20.45 8.38 -4.67
N ASP A 6 -20.39 9.64 -5.12
CA ASP A 6 -19.89 10.76 -4.30
C ASP A 6 -20.84 11.07 -3.14
N CYS A 7 -22.16 11.00 -3.38
CA CYS A 7 -23.17 11.21 -2.34
C CYS A 7 -23.08 10.16 -1.22
N ILE A 8 -22.90 8.88 -1.55
CA ILE A 8 -22.86 7.78 -0.55
C ILE A 8 -21.68 7.95 0.41
N LEU A 9 -20.52 8.38 -0.09
CA LEU A 9 -19.35 8.57 0.77
C LEU A 9 -19.52 9.78 1.71
N ILE A 10 -20.11 10.87 1.22
CA ILE A 10 -20.42 12.05 2.03
C ILE A 10 -21.42 11.68 3.13
N ASP A 11 -22.50 10.98 2.77
CA ASP A 11 -23.51 10.52 3.74
C ASP A 11 -22.87 9.62 4.82
N LEU A 12 -21.94 8.75 4.42
CA LEU A 12 -21.20 7.89 5.34
C LEU A 12 -20.29 8.71 6.27
N MET A 13 -19.64 9.76 5.77
CA MET A 13 -18.82 10.68 6.58
C MET A 13 -19.66 11.42 7.62
N GLU A 14 -20.87 11.82 7.28
CA GLU A 14 -21.79 12.49 8.21
C GLU A 14 -22.33 11.54 9.27
N GLN A 15 -22.72 10.32 8.88
CA GLN A 15 -23.32 9.34 9.78
C GLN A 15 -22.29 8.61 10.66
N TRP A 16 -21.08 8.39 10.13
CA TRP A 16 -20.01 7.61 10.79
C TRP A 16 -18.66 8.36 10.78
N PRO A 17 -18.57 9.57 11.34
CA PRO A 17 -17.37 10.40 11.27
C PRO A 17 -16.14 9.75 11.91
N CYS A 18 -16.35 8.89 12.92
CA CYS A 18 -15.28 8.12 13.55
C CYS A 18 -14.59 7.17 12.57
N LEU A 19 -15.31 6.62 11.58
CA LEU A 19 -14.76 5.70 10.57
C LEU A 19 -13.69 6.38 9.71
N PHE A 20 -13.59 7.71 9.74
CA PHE A 20 -12.63 8.52 8.98
C PHE A 20 -11.51 9.09 9.85
N LYS A 21 -11.30 8.53 11.05
CA LYS A 21 -10.13 8.80 11.89
C LYS A 21 -9.22 7.58 11.89
N GLU A 22 -7.90 7.79 11.78
CA GLU A 22 -6.90 6.72 11.70
C GLU A 22 -7.12 5.61 12.75
N ALA A 23 -7.25 5.98 14.03
CA ALA A 23 -7.37 5.02 15.12
C ALA A 23 -8.60 4.12 14.99
N TYR A 24 -9.78 4.70 14.82
CA TYR A 24 -11.05 3.94 14.74
C TYR A 24 -11.18 3.18 13.41
N LEU A 25 -10.67 3.73 12.31
CA LEU A 25 -10.64 3.05 11.02
C LEU A 25 -9.80 1.77 11.11
N LEU A 26 -8.60 1.86 11.67
CA LEU A 26 -7.71 0.70 11.82
C LEU A 26 -8.26 -0.31 12.85
N ASP A 27 -8.92 0.15 13.90
CA ASP A 27 -9.59 -0.72 14.87
C ASP A 27 -10.78 -1.47 14.25
N HIS A 28 -11.57 -0.78 13.42
CA HIS A 28 -12.65 -1.41 12.67
C HIS A 28 -12.12 -2.43 11.65
N PHE A 29 -11.03 -2.11 10.95
CA PHE A 29 -10.34 -3.08 10.10
C PHE A 29 -9.89 -4.32 10.89
N ASN A 30 -9.29 -4.12 12.07
CA ASN A 30 -8.88 -5.21 12.93
C ASN A 30 -10.07 -6.07 13.37
N THR A 31 -11.23 -5.46 13.63
CA THR A 31 -12.48 -6.18 13.93
C THR A 31 -12.98 -7.01 12.74
N LEU A 32 -12.92 -6.47 11.52
CA LEU A 32 -13.37 -7.15 10.31
C LEU A 32 -12.44 -8.29 9.86
N VAL A 33 -11.13 -8.10 9.97
CA VAL A 33 -10.10 -8.97 9.38
C VAL A 33 -9.36 -9.82 10.42
N GLY A 34 -9.40 -9.42 11.70
CA GLY A 34 -8.69 -10.09 12.79
C GLY A 34 -7.18 -9.80 12.82
N ILE A 35 -6.73 -8.70 12.22
CA ILE A 35 -5.32 -8.35 12.10
C ILE A 35 -5.09 -6.88 12.49
N ASN A 36 -4.11 -6.66 13.39
CA ASN A 36 -3.56 -5.34 13.62
C ASN A 36 -2.65 -4.94 12.45
N LEU A 37 -3.26 -4.29 11.46
CA LEU A 37 -2.59 -3.94 10.21
C LEU A 37 -1.39 -3.02 10.42
N LYS A 38 -1.51 -2.01 11.29
CA LYS A 38 -0.44 -1.04 11.55
C LYS A 38 0.81 -1.74 12.05
N ASN A 39 0.66 -2.63 13.03
CA ASN A 39 1.78 -3.43 13.55
C ASN A 39 2.36 -4.34 12.46
N LYS A 40 1.51 -4.99 11.64
CA LYS A 40 1.99 -5.84 10.53
C LYS A 40 2.80 -5.06 9.50
N VAL A 41 2.32 -3.91 9.07
CA VAL A 41 3.03 -3.04 8.13
C VAL A 41 4.34 -2.57 8.74
N GLU A 42 4.36 -2.20 10.02
CA GLU A 42 5.57 -1.76 10.71
C GLU A 42 6.63 -2.87 10.85
N GLU A 43 6.23 -4.06 11.32
CA GLU A 43 7.11 -5.24 11.41
C GLU A 43 7.68 -5.64 10.04
N CYS A 44 6.82 -5.62 9.03
CA CYS A 44 7.20 -5.93 7.66
C CYS A 44 8.14 -4.86 7.09
N ALA A 45 7.87 -3.59 7.35
CA ALA A 45 8.71 -2.47 6.90
C ALA A 45 10.13 -2.56 7.47
N LYS A 46 10.28 -2.85 8.77
CA LYS A 46 11.58 -3.00 9.46
C LYS A 46 12.49 -4.03 8.79
N THR A 47 11.93 -5.11 8.24
CA THR A 47 12.70 -6.21 7.66
C THR A 47 12.78 -6.15 6.14
N LYS A 48 11.67 -5.83 5.46
CA LYS A 48 11.55 -5.91 4.00
C LYS A 48 12.02 -4.65 3.30
N ILE A 49 11.86 -3.45 3.87
CA ILE A 49 12.31 -2.21 3.21
C ILE A 49 13.82 -2.23 2.99
N PRO A 50 14.68 -2.50 3.99
CA PRO A 50 16.13 -2.54 3.78
C PRO A 50 16.54 -3.58 2.73
N ARG A 51 15.87 -4.74 2.72
CA ARG A 51 16.13 -5.83 1.76
C ARG A 51 15.72 -5.46 0.34
N LEU A 52 14.53 -4.87 0.18
CA LEU A 52 14.05 -4.35 -1.10
C LEU A 52 15.00 -3.30 -1.63
N TYR A 53 15.42 -2.37 -0.77
CA TYR A 53 16.37 -1.33 -1.14
C TYR A 53 17.70 -1.93 -1.64
N ARG A 54 18.30 -2.85 -0.87
CA ARG A 54 19.52 -3.57 -1.27
C ARG A 54 19.34 -4.31 -2.60
N PHE A 55 18.22 -5.00 -2.78
CA PHE A 55 17.90 -5.69 -4.04
C PHE A 55 17.82 -4.73 -5.22
N LEU A 56 17.13 -3.60 -5.04
CA LEU A 56 17.03 -2.58 -6.09
C LEU A 56 18.41 -2.02 -6.43
N GLU A 57 19.27 -1.75 -5.44
CA GLU A 57 20.65 -1.32 -5.67
C GLU A 57 21.46 -2.36 -6.46
N GLN A 58 21.34 -3.65 -6.13
CA GLN A 58 21.99 -4.73 -6.86
C GLN A 58 21.48 -4.84 -8.31
N GLU A 59 20.16 -4.81 -8.53
CA GLU A 59 19.57 -4.87 -9.87
C GLU A 59 19.92 -3.63 -10.71
N ALA A 60 20.07 -2.47 -10.06
CA ALA A 60 20.47 -1.26 -10.73
C ALA A 60 21.85 -1.42 -11.39
N SER A 61 22.79 -2.17 -10.80
CA SER A 61 24.08 -2.44 -11.46
C SER A 61 23.96 -3.09 -12.85
N HIS A 62 22.82 -3.72 -13.16
CA HIS A 62 22.53 -4.33 -14.46
C HIS A 62 21.48 -3.56 -15.29
N ASN A 63 20.77 -2.60 -14.69
CA ASN A 63 19.65 -1.90 -15.32
C ASN A 63 19.81 -0.37 -15.23
N GLN A 64 20.18 0.24 -16.35
CA GLN A 64 20.43 1.68 -16.44
C GLN A 64 19.25 2.55 -16.00
N ARG A 65 18.03 2.15 -16.36
CA ARG A 65 16.81 2.88 -15.98
C ARG A 65 16.60 2.84 -14.47
N LEU A 66 16.84 1.67 -13.86
CA LEU A 66 16.73 1.52 -12.41
C LEU A 66 17.83 2.30 -11.68
N ARG A 67 19.06 2.36 -12.21
CA ARG A 67 20.13 3.24 -11.66
C ARG A 67 19.70 4.68 -11.63
N GLN A 68 19.20 5.19 -12.75
CA GLN A 68 18.75 6.57 -12.85
C GLN A 68 17.63 6.86 -11.85
N THR A 69 16.64 5.97 -11.74
CA THR A 69 15.56 6.11 -10.76
C THR A 69 16.06 6.09 -9.31
N LEU A 70 16.95 5.15 -8.94
CA LEU A 70 17.51 5.11 -7.58
C LEU A 70 18.38 6.33 -7.28
N HIS A 71 19.16 6.80 -8.24
CA HIS A 71 19.96 8.01 -8.11
C HIS A 71 19.07 9.22 -7.83
N SER A 72 18.01 9.40 -8.62
CA SER A 72 17.05 10.49 -8.40
C SER A 72 16.33 10.38 -7.05
N ILE A 73 16.05 9.17 -6.55
CA ILE A 73 15.49 8.99 -5.20
C ILE A 73 16.52 9.41 -4.13
N LYS A 74 17.79 9.00 -4.27
CA LYS A 74 18.87 9.35 -3.33
C LYS A 74 19.15 10.85 -3.30
N GLU A 75 19.35 11.47 -4.46
CA GLU A 75 19.55 12.92 -4.58
C GLU A 75 18.40 13.69 -3.95
N ALA A 76 17.16 13.23 -4.16
CA ALA A 76 16.01 13.91 -3.62
C ALA A 76 15.84 13.71 -2.11
N MET A 77 16.42 12.66 -1.51
CA MET A 77 16.51 12.51 -0.06
C MET A 77 17.53 13.48 0.58
N GLU A 78 18.46 14.02 -0.21
CA GLU A 78 19.54 14.91 0.26
C GLU A 78 19.23 16.40 0.06
N ASP A 79 18.23 16.76 -0.74
CA ASP A 79 17.85 18.15 -1.05
C ASP A 79 16.45 18.54 -0.50
N PRO A 80 16.35 19.39 0.54
CA PRO A 80 15.09 19.77 1.21
C PRO A 80 14.22 20.83 0.45
N GLY A 81 14.42 21.00 -0.86
CA GLY A 81 13.84 22.08 -1.65
C GLY A 81 12.44 21.84 -2.26
N CYS A 82 11.44 22.49 -1.62
CA CYS A 82 10.25 23.22 -2.15
C CYS A 82 9.14 22.63 -3.06
N GLN A 83 7.91 22.88 -2.56
CA GLN A 83 6.68 23.49 -3.12
C GLN A 83 6.17 23.23 -4.55
N GLY A 84 4.86 22.89 -4.61
CA GLY A 84 3.98 23.11 -5.75
C GLY A 84 2.66 22.35 -5.61
N SER A 85 1.54 23.05 -5.35
CA SER A 85 0.18 22.51 -5.31
C SER A 85 -0.51 22.80 -6.65
N GLU A 86 -0.74 21.77 -7.45
CA GLU A 86 -1.66 21.82 -8.59
C GLU A 86 -3.01 21.23 -8.15
N LYS A 87 -4.13 21.72 -8.70
CA LYS A 87 -5.45 21.10 -8.48
C LYS A 87 -5.45 19.70 -9.12
N VAL A 88 -5.10 18.69 -8.34
CA VAL A 88 -5.07 17.30 -8.80
C VAL A 88 -6.50 16.78 -8.88
N ASN A 89 -6.92 16.35 -10.07
CA ASN A 89 -8.09 15.49 -10.20
C ASN A 89 -7.76 14.15 -9.53
N LEU A 90 -8.31 13.95 -8.33
CA LEU A 90 -8.04 12.76 -7.53
C LEU A 90 -8.72 11.54 -8.17
N PRO A 91 -8.05 10.37 -8.19
CA PRO A 91 -8.64 9.15 -8.72
C PRO A 91 -9.84 8.72 -7.86
N GLY A 92 -10.82 8.06 -8.49
CA GLY A 92 -11.96 7.47 -7.75
C GLY A 92 -11.56 6.31 -6.84
N THR A 93 -10.38 5.73 -7.04
CA THR A 93 -9.83 4.64 -6.22
C THR A 93 -9.05 5.20 -5.03
N PRO A 94 -9.01 4.49 -3.88
CA PRO A 94 -8.23 4.93 -2.73
C PRO A 94 -6.79 5.29 -3.08
N CYS A 95 -6.34 6.49 -2.71
CA CYS A 95 -4.98 6.94 -2.93
C CYS A 95 -4.42 7.72 -1.74
N VAL A 96 -3.09 7.68 -1.62
CA VAL A 96 -2.34 8.49 -0.65
C VAL A 96 -1.93 9.79 -1.34
N VAL A 97 -2.26 10.92 -0.74
CA VAL A 97 -1.96 12.27 -1.19
C VAL A 97 -1.04 12.92 -0.18
N THR A 98 0.00 13.60 -0.65
CA THR A 98 0.87 14.41 0.19
C THR A 98 1.33 15.66 -0.55
N ALA A 99 1.74 16.68 0.19
CA ALA A 99 2.24 17.92 -0.35
C ALA A 99 3.76 17.83 -0.52
N GLY A 100 4.26 18.29 -1.67
CA GLY A 100 5.69 18.24 -1.97
C GLY A 100 6.18 16.82 -2.27
N LYS A 101 7.45 16.58 -1.97
CA LYS A 101 8.14 15.32 -2.25
C LYS A 101 7.67 14.22 -1.28
N PRO A 102 7.27 13.02 -1.75
CA PRO A 102 6.71 11.97 -0.89
C PRO A 102 7.61 11.50 0.27
N TRP A 103 8.92 11.61 0.14
CA TRP A 103 9.90 11.20 1.16
C TRP A 103 10.15 12.26 2.24
N GLU A 104 9.76 13.52 2.02
CA GLU A 104 9.83 14.61 3.01
C GLU A 104 8.51 14.81 3.77
N ALA A 105 7.47 14.11 3.32
CA ALA A 105 6.13 14.24 3.84
C ALA A 105 6.00 13.77 5.30
N ASN A 106 5.54 14.67 6.17
CA ASN A 106 5.09 14.35 7.53
C ASN A 106 3.55 14.33 7.66
N ARG A 107 2.84 14.66 6.58
CA ARG A 107 1.39 14.71 6.52
C ARG A 107 0.92 14.06 5.24
N PHE A 108 0.04 13.08 5.41
CA PHE A 108 -0.57 12.34 4.33
C PHE A 108 -2.08 12.43 4.46
N GLN A 109 -2.76 12.52 3.33
CA GLN A 109 -4.21 12.53 3.25
C GLN A 109 -4.63 11.33 2.40
N ILE A 110 -5.66 10.63 2.84
CA ILE A 110 -6.23 9.53 2.08
C ILE A 110 -7.42 10.08 1.33
N ALA A 111 -7.44 9.87 0.02
CA ALA A 111 -8.60 10.16 -0.78
C ALA A 111 -9.30 8.85 -1.16
N VAL A 112 -10.62 8.83 -1.08
CA VAL A 112 -11.48 7.72 -1.52
C VAL A 112 -12.59 8.33 -2.38
N GLY A 113 -12.89 7.77 -3.55
CA GLY A 113 -13.91 8.35 -4.43
C GLY A 113 -13.61 9.79 -4.87
N GLY A 114 -12.33 10.16 -4.99
CA GLY A 114 -11.94 11.53 -5.32
C GLY A 114 -12.09 12.55 -4.18
N GLN A 115 -12.52 12.14 -2.99
CA GLN A 115 -12.70 13.01 -1.83
C GLN A 115 -11.68 12.70 -0.75
N ILE A 116 -11.16 13.73 -0.10
CA ILE A 116 -10.22 13.59 1.02
C ILE A 116 -11.00 13.18 2.27
N THR A 117 -10.64 12.03 2.85
CA THR A 117 -11.40 11.42 3.94
C THR A 117 -10.64 11.43 5.27
N THR A 118 -9.38 10.98 5.26
CA THR A 118 -8.58 10.80 6.49
C THR A 118 -7.25 11.52 6.36
N THR A 119 -6.78 12.18 7.43
CA THR A 119 -5.42 12.73 7.52
C THR A 119 -4.60 11.92 8.53
N VAL A 120 -3.37 11.58 8.16
CA VAL A 120 -2.41 10.81 8.97
C VAL A 120 -1.03 11.45 8.91
N TYR A 121 -0.21 11.22 9.94
CA TYR A 121 1.05 11.94 10.12
C TYR A 121 2.30 11.07 10.02
N ASN A 122 2.14 9.84 9.51
CA ASN A 122 3.26 8.93 9.31
C ASN A 122 2.98 7.99 8.12
N PRO A 123 4.00 7.56 7.36
CA PRO A 123 3.82 6.77 6.15
C PRO A 123 3.26 5.37 6.41
N ILE A 124 3.57 4.77 7.57
CA ILE A 124 3.04 3.45 7.96
C ILE A 124 1.52 3.52 8.17
N GLY A 125 1.06 4.54 8.88
CA GLY A 125 -0.36 4.86 9.06
C GLY A 125 -1.04 5.15 7.74
N ALA A 126 -0.40 5.91 6.84
CA ALA A 126 -0.92 6.18 5.51
C ALA A 126 -1.14 4.91 4.69
N LEU A 127 -0.15 4.02 4.63
CA LEU A 127 -0.28 2.73 3.93
C LEU A 127 -1.34 1.84 4.58
N SER A 128 -1.42 1.84 5.92
CA SER A 128 -2.39 1.05 6.66
C SER A 128 -3.82 1.53 6.36
N VAL A 129 -4.08 2.84 6.49
CA VAL A 129 -5.41 3.42 6.22
C VAL A 129 -5.79 3.27 4.75
N TRP A 130 -4.85 3.50 3.84
CA TRP A 130 -5.06 3.27 2.41
C TRP A 130 -5.49 1.82 2.13
N PHE A 131 -4.78 0.83 2.66
CA PHE A 131 -5.14 -0.57 2.45
C PHE A 131 -6.46 -0.96 3.15
N SER A 132 -6.69 -0.49 4.37
CA SER A 132 -7.93 -0.74 5.11
C SER A 132 -9.17 -0.20 4.39
N SER A 133 -9.05 0.90 3.65
CA SER A 133 -10.17 1.50 2.91
C SER A 133 -10.84 0.54 1.92
N PHE A 134 -10.10 -0.41 1.33
CA PHE A 134 -10.67 -1.40 0.42
C PHE A 134 -11.64 -2.36 1.12
N TYR A 135 -11.40 -2.67 2.39
CA TYR A 135 -12.23 -3.60 3.15
C TYR A 135 -13.40 -2.88 3.81
N ILE A 136 -13.14 -1.72 4.41
CA ILE A 136 -14.14 -0.95 5.16
C ILE A 136 -15.21 -0.39 4.22
N PHE A 137 -14.82 0.12 3.06
CA PHE A 137 -15.77 0.66 2.08
C PHE A 137 -16.16 -0.37 1.02
N ASN A 138 -15.80 -1.65 1.22
CA ASN A 138 -16.10 -2.76 0.32
C ASN A 138 -15.78 -2.44 -1.16
N LEU A 139 -14.55 -1.98 -1.41
CA LEU A 139 -14.08 -1.54 -2.72
C LEU A 139 -13.31 -2.67 -3.40
N GLU A 140 -13.59 -2.86 -4.69
CA GLU A 140 -12.80 -3.75 -5.53
C GLU A 140 -11.39 -3.18 -5.78
N TYR A 141 -10.42 -4.08 -5.93
CA TYR A 141 -9.07 -3.68 -6.29
C TYR A 141 -9.05 -3.15 -7.72
N PRO A 142 -8.42 -1.99 -7.97
CA PRO A 142 -8.40 -1.42 -9.29
C PRO A 142 -7.61 -2.30 -10.26
N PRO A 143 -8.12 -2.61 -11.48
CA PRO A 143 -7.46 -3.54 -12.40
C PRO A 143 -6.00 -3.17 -12.71
N LYS A 144 -5.69 -1.87 -12.80
CA LYS A 144 -4.35 -1.35 -13.09
C LYS A 144 -3.38 -1.46 -11.91
N ALA A 145 -3.87 -1.64 -10.69
CA ALA A 145 -3.05 -1.76 -9.49
C ALA A 145 -3.37 -3.01 -8.64
N SER A 146 -4.15 -3.97 -9.17
CA SER A 146 -4.53 -5.21 -8.45
C SER A 146 -3.30 -5.94 -7.95
N ALA A 147 -2.26 -6.06 -8.78
CA ALA A 147 -0.99 -6.66 -8.38
C ALA A 147 -0.34 -5.94 -7.18
N THR A 148 -0.41 -4.61 -7.11
CA THR A 148 0.15 -3.84 -5.99
C THR A 148 -0.64 -4.10 -4.70
N VAL A 149 -1.97 -4.10 -4.78
CA VAL A 149 -2.82 -4.33 -3.61
C VAL A 149 -2.75 -5.78 -3.14
N GLU A 150 -2.72 -6.75 -4.05
CA GLU A 150 -2.51 -8.17 -3.74
C GLU A 150 -1.12 -8.44 -3.13
N PHE A 151 -0.08 -7.76 -3.62
CA PHE A 151 1.23 -7.80 -2.99
C PHE A 151 1.15 -7.30 -1.54
N PHE A 152 0.45 -6.19 -1.30
CA PHE A 152 0.26 -5.68 0.05
C PHE A 152 -0.53 -6.66 0.91
N GLN A 153 -1.62 -7.22 0.40
CA GLN A 153 -2.46 -8.19 1.09
C GLN A 153 -1.68 -9.45 1.51
N GLY A 154 -0.91 -10.05 0.59
CA GLY A 154 -0.23 -11.32 0.83
C GLY A 154 1.14 -11.16 1.47
N CYS A 155 1.95 -10.22 0.98
CA CYS A 155 3.34 -10.07 1.42
C CYS A 155 3.50 -9.15 2.65
N ILE A 156 2.59 -8.19 2.85
CA ILE A 156 2.66 -7.24 3.97
C ILE A 156 1.66 -7.61 5.06
N ALA A 157 0.37 -7.66 4.73
CA ALA A 157 -0.71 -7.89 5.70
C ALA A 157 -0.86 -9.36 6.10
N GLY A 158 -0.46 -10.31 5.24
CA GLY A 158 -0.53 -11.75 5.52
C GLY A 158 -1.95 -12.31 5.53
N ILE A 159 -2.92 -11.61 4.92
CA ILE A 159 -4.35 -11.99 4.94
C ILE A 159 -4.61 -13.24 4.11
N ASN A 160 -3.81 -13.47 3.06
CA ASN A 160 -3.83 -14.69 2.26
C ASN A 160 -2.39 -15.09 1.88
N PRO A 161 -1.72 -15.99 2.62
CA PRO A 161 -0.37 -16.41 2.28
C PRO A 161 -0.34 -17.16 0.94
N PRO A 162 0.72 -16.98 0.12
CA PRO A 162 0.84 -17.65 -1.18
C PRO A 162 0.96 -19.18 -1.09
N ASP A 163 1.34 -19.71 0.08
CA ASP A 163 1.52 -21.14 0.29
C ASP A 163 0.47 -21.67 1.26
N GLY A 164 -0.55 -22.31 0.68
CA GLY A 164 -1.38 -23.24 1.42
C GLY A 164 -0.53 -24.44 1.86
N ARG A 165 -0.07 -24.45 3.11
CA ARG A 165 0.21 -25.71 3.81
C ARG A 165 -1.11 -26.45 4.01
N GLY A 166 -1.55 -27.14 2.97
CA GLY A 166 -2.74 -27.97 2.95
C GLY A 166 -2.74 -28.80 1.69
N LYS A 167 -2.32 -30.07 1.81
CA LYS A 167 -2.47 -31.10 0.78
C LYS A 167 -3.93 -31.12 0.32
N SER A 168 -4.23 -30.57 -0.84
CA SER A 168 -5.55 -30.70 -1.47
C SER A 168 -5.36 -31.02 -2.93
N THR A 169 -5.79 -32.23 -3.30
CA THR A 169 -5.70 -32.89 -4.60
C THR A 169 -6.73 -32.36 -5.62
N LYS A 170 -6.91 -31.03 -5.70
CA LYS A 170 -7.75 -30.41 -6.76
C LYS A 170 -7.01 -29.23 -7.40
N PRO A 171 -7.11 -29.05 -8.73
CA PRO A 171 -6.37 -28.00 -9.42
C PRO A 171 -6.92 -26.63 -9.01
N LYS A 172 -6.19 -25.92 -8.14
CA LYS A 172 -6.58 -24.58 -7.69
C LYS A 172 -6.34 -23.58 -8.82
N VAL A 173 -7.43 -22.92 -9.22
CA VAL A 173 -7.43 -21.74 -10.08
C VAL A 173 -6.42 -20.72 -9.54
N LYS A 174 -5.58 -20.18 -10.44
CA LYS A 174 -4.52 -19.21 -10.14
C LYS A 174 -5.14 -17.94 -9.53
N SER A 175 -5.17 -17.84 -8.20
CA SER A 175 -5.86 -16.75 -7.47
C SER A 175 -4.98 -15.52 -7.18
N ILE A 176 -3.68 -15.58 -7.49
CA ILE A 176 -2.73 -14.48 -7.22
C ILE A 176 -2.11 -14.05 -8.55
N HIS A 177 -2.02 -12.73 -8.77
CA HIS A 177 -1.45 -12.16 -9.98
C HIS A 177 -0.01 -12.68 -10.22
N PRO A 178 0.34 -13.13 -11.44
CA PRO A 178 1.63 -13.76 -11.73
C PRO A 178 2.85 -12.91 -11.36
N LEU A 179 2.74 -11.57 -11.47
CA LEU A 179 3.80 -10.65 -11.05
C LEU A 179 4.02 -10.66 -9.53
N VAL A 180 2.95 -10.79 -8.74
CA VAL A 180 3.04 -10.85 -7.28
C VAL A 180 3.71 -12.15 -6.86
N LEU A 181 3.34 -13.26 -7.49
CA LEU A 181 4.02 -14.54 -7.28
C LEU A 181 5.50 -14.47 -7.67
N LYS A 182 5.82 -13.89 -8.84
CA LYS A 182 7.20 -13.75 -9.32
C LYS A 182 8.03 -12.87 -8.38
N LEU A 183 7.48 -11.74 -7.95
CA LEU A 183 8.15 -10.83 -7.02
C LEU A 183 8.31 -11.48 -5.64
N SER A 184 7.24 -12.08 -5.10
CA SER A 184 7.29 -12.79 -3.82
C SER A 184 8.32 -13.92 -3.83
N ASN A 185 8.44 -14.69 -4.92
CA ASN A 185 9.43 -15.76 -5.03
C ASN A 185 10.85 -15.22 -5.13
N LYS A 186 11.07 -14.12 -5.89
CA LYS A 186 12.36 -13.42 -5.90
C LYS A 186 12.73 -12.91 -4.50
N LEU A 187 11.75 -12.36 -3.76
CA LEU A 187 11.96 -11.92 -2.39
C LEU A 187 12.27 -13.09 -1.45
N LYS A 188 11.55 -14.21 -1.53
CA LYS A 188 11.83 -15.42 -0.75
C LYS A 188 13.24 -15.97 -1.00
N HIS A 189 13.70 -15.97 -2.26
CA HIS A 189 15.07 -16.36 -2.58
C HIS A 189 16.09 -15.50 -1.82
N LEU A 190 15.89 -14.18 -1.79
CA LEU A 190 16.71 -13.25 -1.01
C LEU A 190 16.61 -13.46 0.50
N GLU A 191 15.48 -13.96 1.01
CA GLU A 191 15.33 -14.38 2.41
C GLU A 191 16.14 -15.67 2.69
N SER A 192 16.19 -16.60 1.73
CA SER A 192 16.86 -17.90 1.88
C SER A 192 18.39 -17.86 1.73
N GLU A 193 18.92 -16.97 0.88
CA GLU A 193 20.37 -16.87 0.60
C GLU A 193 21.20 -16.40 1.79
N TRP A 194 20.57 -15.95 2.88
CA TRP A 194 21.24 -15.51 4.11
C TRP A 194 20.64 -16.15 5.37
N SER A 195 20.01 -17.33 5.23
CA SER A 195 19.54 -18.15 6.37
C SER A 195 20.60 -19.13 6.90
N LEU A 196 21.90 -18.89 6.62
CA LEU A 196 23.03 -19.58 7.26
C LEU A 196 23.53 -18.79 8.46
#